data_AF-A0A965PAJ6-F1
#
_entry.id   AF-A0A965PAJ6-F1
#
_cell.length_a   1.000
_cell.length_b   1.000
_cell.length_c   1.000
_cell.angle_alpha   90.00
_cell.angle_beta   90.00
_cell.angle_gamma   90.00
#
_symmetry.space_group_name_H-M   'P 1'
#
loop_
_entity.id
_entity.type
_entity.pdbx_description
1 polymer ?
#
loop_
_entity_poly.entity_id
_entity_poly.type
_entity_poly.pdbx_seq_one_letter_code
_entity_poly.pdbx_strand_id
1 'polypeptide(L)'
;MKAWSIVPAFDLYGDGVSGERRQASIELITRMTFDCLRSGGDIFQFAVSWRDPGAPVDAGTFHEDLAEPHLISLQTESDLLDWIRCSVDPDRTGKGNIRSVATCRSATFGWDGQAFLCLRHEDRAPVSPDLTLAEVHEEPTLLTGTDYFDGWIRD
;
A
#
# COMPACT_ATOMS: atom_id res chain seq x y z
N MET A 1 -14.98 -8.49 -4.57
CA MET A 1 -13.75 -7.69 -4.68
C MET A 1 -12.78 -8.39 -5.62
N LYS A 2 -11.76 -7.69 -6.12
CA LYS A 2 -10.60 -8.25 -6.82
C LYS A 2 -9.34 -7.83 -6.09
N ALA A 3 -8.37 -8.72 -5.98
CA ALA A 3 -7.07 -8.41 -5.40
C ALA A 3 -6.00 -8.33 -6.48
N TRP A 4 -5.12 -7.35 -6.33
CA TRP A 4 -4.03 -7.08 -7.26
C TRP A 4 -2.74 -6.84 -6.49
N SER A 5 -1.60 -7.20 -7.05
CA SER A 5 -0.29 -6.72 -6.63
C SER A 5 0.28 -5.76 -7.67
N ILE A 6 0.92 -4.70 -7.21
CA ILE A 6 1.80 -3.84 -7.99
C ILE A 6 3.19 -4.00 -7.38
N VAL A 7 4.12 -4.53 -8.16
CA VAL A 7 5.44 -4.92 -7.67
C VAL A 7 6.54 -4.29 -8.52
N PRO A 8 7.72 -3.96 -7.96
CA PRO A 8 8.86 -3.55 -8.77
C PRO A 8 9.21 -4.63 -9.80
N ALA A 9 9.53 -4.22 -11.02
CA ALA A 9 9.94 -5.13 -12.10
C ALA A 9 11.38 -5.66 -11.94
N PHE A 10 12.06 -5.28 -10.86
CA PHE A 10 13.43 -5.64 -10.54
C PHE A 10 13.63 -5.54 -9.03
N ASP A 11 14.67 -6.21 -8.51
CA ASP A 11 15.09 -6.05 -7.11
C ASP A 11 15.58 -4.61 -6.87
N LEU A 12 14.85 -3.85 -6.05
CA LEU A 12 15.12 -2.43 -5.80
C LEU A 12 16.53 -2.17 -5.23
N TYR A 13 17.12 -3.17 -4.56
CA TYR A 13 18.44 -3.08 -3.93
C TYR A 13 19.47 -4.03 -4.55
N GLY A 14 19.14 -4.60 -5.71
CA GLY A 14 20.05 -5.45 -6.46
C GLY A 14 21.27 -4.70 -6.99
N ASP A 15 22.38 -5.43 -7.15
CA ASP A 15 23.61 -4.90 -7.73
C ASP A 15 23.36 -4.30 -9.12
N GLY A 16 23.82 -3.06 -9.34
CA GLY A 16 23.71 -2.36 -10.63
C GLY A 16 22.43 -1.57 -10.84
N VAL A 17 21.52 -1.52 -9.86
CA VAL A 17 20.35 -0.64 -9.91
C VAL A 17 20.75 0.78 -9.51
N SER A 18 20.57 1.73 -10.43
CA SER A 18 20.79 3.15 -10.13
C SER A 18 19.73 3.69 -9.16
N GLY A 19 20.11 4.63 -8.29
CA GLY A 19 19.16 5.32 -7.41
C GLY A 19 18.02 6.01 -8.16
N GLU A 20 18.26 6.54 -9.37
CA GLU A 20 17.23 7.15 -10.22
C GLU A 20 16.16 6.13 -10.64
N ARG A 21 16.58 4.97 -11.16
CA ARG A 21 15.66 3.89 -11.55
C ARG A 21 14.84 3.38 -10.37
N ARG A 22 15.48 3.19 -9.21
CA ARG A 22 14.81 2.80 -7.97
C ARG A 22 13.75 3.82 -7.56
N GLN A 23 14.10 5.11 -7.56
CA GLN A 23 13.18 6.19 -7.22
C GLN A 23 12.01 6.29 -8.21
N ALA A 24 12.26 6.09 -9.51
CA ALA A 24 11.23 6.07 -10.54
C ALA A 24 10.23 4.91 -10.33
N SER A 25 10.70 3.72 -9.95
CA SER A 25 9.83 2.59 -9.61
C SER A 25 8.95 2.91 -8.40
N ILE A 26 9.54 3.43 -7.31
CA ILE A 26 8.80 3.80 -6.09
C ILE A 26 7.72 4.85 -6.39
N GLU A 27 8.07 5.88 -7.16
CA GLU A 27 7.12 6.94 -7.55
C GLU A 27 6.00 6.41 -8.44
N LEU A 28 6.32 5.51 -9.36
CA LEU A 28 5.34 4.89 -10.24
C LEU A 28 4.34 4.05 -9.44
N ILE A 29 4.82 3.14 -8.58
CA ILE A 29 3.97 2.28 -7.74
C ILE A 29 3.12 3.12 -6.79
N THR A 30 3.71 4.17 -6.20
CA THR A 30 2.99 5.14 -5.35
C THR A 30 1.83 5.78 -6.11
N ARG A 31 2.09 6.29 -7.31
CA ARG A 31 1.07 6.95 -8.14
C ARG A 31 -0.02 5.97 -8.56
N MET A 32 0.35 4.78 -9.03
CA MET A 32 -0.61 3.77 -9.46
C MET A 32 -1.54 3.35 -8.30
N THR A 33 -0.98 3.16 -7.11
CA THR A 33 -1.75 2.84 -5.90
C THR A 33 -2.71 3.98 -5.56
N PHE A 34 -2.24 5.23 -5.57
CA PHE A 34 -3.08 6.40 -5.32
C PHE A 34 -4.24 6.49 -6.32
N ASP A 35 -3.97 6.36 -7.61
CA ASP A 35 -4.97 6.46 -8.68
C ASP A 35 -6.03 5.35 -8.56
N CYS A 36 -5.63 4.12 -8.20
CA CYS A 36 -6.56 3.01 -7.98
C CYS A 36 -7.50 3.27 -6.81
N LEU A 37 -6.94 3.71 -5.68
CA LEU A 37 -7.71 4.09 -4.50
C LEU A 37 -8.70 5.22 -4.86
N ARG A 38 -8.24 6.23 -5.60
CA ARG A 38 -8.98 7.42 -6.02
C ARG A 38 -9.95 7.23 -7.20
N SER A 39 -9.98 6.07 -7.83
CA SER A 39 -10.68 5.84 -9.12
C SER A 39 -12.18 6.16 -9.12
N GLY A 40 -12.84 6.21 -7.95
CA GLY A 40 -14.25 6.61 -7.80
C GLY A 40 -14.51 8.08 -7.48
N GLY A 41 -13.46 8.90 -7.29
CA GLY A 41 -13.60 10.30 -6.84
C GLY A 41 -13.66 10.48 -5.31
N ASP A 42 -13.48 9.40 -4.55
CA ASP A 42 -13.81 9.33 -3.12
C ASP A 42 -12.67 9.81 -2.19
N ILE A 43 -12.96 10.74 -1.28
CA ILE A 43 -11.99 11.19 -0.24
C ILE A 43 -11.76 10.02 0.72
N PHE A 44 -10.52 9.52 0.80
CA PHE A 44 -10.15 8.49 1.78
C PHE A 44 -10.23 9.08 3.18
N GLN A 45 -10.94 8.42 4.08
CA GLN A 45 -11.22 9.01 5.39
C GLN A 45 -10.15 8.66 6.42
N PHE A 46 -9.48 7.50 6.27
CA PHE A 46 -8.47 7.06 7.22
C PHE A 46 -7.52 5.98 6.69
N ALA A 47 -6.36 5.88 7.33
CA ALA A 47 -5.46 4.74 7.32
C ALA A 47 -5.50 4.04 8.69
N VAL A 48 -5.10 2.78 8.70
CA VAL A 48 -4.91 1.99 9.92
C VAL A 48 -3.41 1.78 10.11
N SER A 49 -2.86 2.38 11.16
CA SER A 49 -1.46 2.21 11.56
C SER A 49 -1.41 1.30 12.77
N TRP A 50 -0.72 0.17 12.63
CA TRP A 50 -0.48 -0.80 13.70
C TRP A 50 0.78 -0.40 14.45
N ARG A 51 0.66 -0.25 15.77
CA ARG A 51 1.74 0.29 16.60
C ARG A 51 1.77 -0.40 17.95
N ASP A 52 2.96 -0.66 18.45
CA ASP A 52 3.14 -1.12 19.82
C ASP A 52 2.71 -0.02 20.81
N PRO A 53 2.23 -0.40 22.01
CA PRO A 53 1.86 0.57 23.03
C PRO A 53 3.01 1.55 23.35
N GLY A 54 2.74 2.85 23.17
CA GLY A 54 3.71 3.93 23.40
C GLY A 54 4.66 4.23 22.23
N ALA A 55 4.58 3.50 21.12
CA ALA A 55 5.36 3.76 19.92
C ALA A 55 4.87 5.01 19.16
N PRO A 56 5.78 5.76 18.49
CA PRO A 56 5.40 6.88 17.65
C PRO A 56 4.59 6.42 16.42
N VAL A 57 3.89 7.37 15.77
CA VAL A 57 3.03 7.10 14.59
C VAL A 57 3.79 6.44 13.44
N ASP A 58 5.06 6.79 13.30
CA ASP A 58 5.96 6.42 12.23
C ASP A 58 7.03 5.43 12.71
N ALA A 59 6.70 4.57 13.68
CA ALA A 59 7.64 3.55 14.14
C ALA A 59 8.02 2.54 13.05
N GLY A 60 7.09 2.28 12.10
CA GLY A 60 7.25 1.40 10.93
C GLY A 60 7.48 -0.07 11.19
N THR A 61 7.76 -0.44 12.44
CA THR A 61 7.83 -1.81 12.92
C THR A 61 6.97 -1.93 14.16
N PHE A 62 6.28 -3.06 14.30
CA PHE A 62 5.46 -3.39 15.44
C PHE A 62 5.53 -4.90 15.70
N HIS A 63 5.22 -5.32 16.91
CA HIS A 63 5.07 -6.73 17.24
C HIS A 63 3.60 -7.13 17.03
N GLU A 64 3.32 -8.06 16.13
CA GLU A 64 1.96 -8.50 15.80
C GLU A 64 1.14 -8.88 17.05
N ASP A 65 1.77 -9.52 18.03
CA ASP A 65 1.13 -9.93 19.29
C ASP A 65 0.73 -8.76 20.20
N LEU A 66 1.39 -7.61 20.07
CA LEU A 66 1.23 -6.46 20.98
C LEU A 66 0.53 -5.27 20.32
N ALA A 67 0.70 -5.10 19.02
CA ALA A 67 0.30 -3.91 18.30
C ALA A 67 -1.20 -3.67 18.37
N GLU A 68 -1.56 -2.39 18.45
CA GLU A 68 -2.94 -1.94 18.45
C GLU A 68 -3.24 -1.14 17.17
N PRO A 69 -4.45 -1.24 16.61
CA PRO A 69 -4.83 -0.48 15.44
C PRO A 69 -5.13 0.96 15.82
N HIS A 70 -4.54 1.90 15.08
CA HIS A 70 -4.81 3.32 15.24
C HIS A 70 -5.31 3.94 13.94
N LEU A 71 -6.46 4.61 14.03
CA LEU A 71 -7.05 5.33 12.91
C LEU A 71 -6.36 6.68 12.73
N ILE A 72 -5.82 6.90 11.54
CA ILE A 72 -5.19 8.16 11.15
C ILE A 72 -5.98 8.76 10.02
N SER A 73 -6.45 9.98 10.19
CA SER A 73 -7.24 10.63 9.16
C SER A 73 -6.36 11.20 8.05
N LEU A 74 -6.72 10.92 6.80
CA LEU A 74 -6.05 11.41 5.60
C LEU A 74 -6.92 12.51 4.98
N GLN A 75 -6.66 13.76 5.33
CA GLN A 75 -7.56 14.88 5.00
C GLN A 75 -7.36 15.40 3.58
N THR A 76 -6.16 15.25 3.04
CA THR A 76 -5.77 15.77 1.72
C THR A 76 -5.20 14.69 0.81
N GLU A 77 -5.19 14.96 -0.49
CA GLU A 77 -4.50 14.10 -1.47
C GLU A 77 -3.00 13.96 -1.15
N SER A 78 -2.39 15.04 -0.64
CA SER A 78 -0.99 15.03 -0.23
C SER A 78 -0.74 14.09 0.94
N ASP A 79 -1.67 14.03 1.91
CA ASP A 79 -1.55 13.12 3.06
C ASP A 79 -1.58 11.66 2.60
N LEU A 80 -2.51 11.34 1.69
CA LEU A 80 -2.63 10.00 1.13
C LEU A 80 -1.40 9.62 0.28
N LEU A 81 -0.91 10.52 -0.58
CA LEU A 81 0.29 10.29 -1.37
C LEU A 81 1.53 10.07 -0.52
N ASP A 82 1.73 10.90 0.51
CA ASP A 82 2.85 10.75 1.43
C ASP A 82 2.76 9.45 2.21
N TRP A 83 1.54 9.07 2.64
CA TRP A 83 1.30 7.79 3.28
C TRP A 83 1.68 6.60 2.42
N ILE A 84 1.18 6.57 1.18
CA ILE A 84 1.51 5.50 0.23
C ILE A 84 3.01 5.48 -0.04
N ARG A 85 3.63 6.65 -0.27
CA ARG A 85 5.07 6.73 -0.54
C ARG A 85 5.89 6.17 0.60
N CYS A 86 5.57 6.53 1.84
CA CYS A 86 6.26 5.98 3.01
C CYS A 86 6.09 4.47 3.14
N SER A 87 4.94 3.91 2.74
CA SER A 87 4.71 2.47 2.79
C SER A 87 5.30 1.69 1.60
N VAL A 88 5.56 2.34 0.46
CA VAL A 88 6.16 1.72 -0.74
C VAL A 88 7.68 1.89 -0.77
N ASP A 89 8.23 2.97 -0.22
CA ASP A 89 9.67 3.25 -0.21
C ASP A 89 10.34 2.51 0.95
N PRO A 90 11.15 1.46 0.73
CA PRO A 90 11.72 0.68 1.82
C PRO A 90 12.83 1.44 2.58
N ASP A 91 13.34 2.54 2.02
CA ASP A 91 14.25 3.47 2.71
C ASP A 91 13.50 4.42 3.66
N ARG A 92 12.16 4.38 3.66
CA ARG A 92 11.31 5.18 4.55
C ARG A 92 10.59 4.28 5.54
N THR A 93 10.22 4.89 6.65
CA THR A 93 9.44 4.20 7.67
C THR A 93 7.98 4.10 7.22
N GLY A 94 7.53 2.86 6.99
CA GLY A 94 6.18 2.54 6.55
C GLY A 94 5.10 3.04 7.51
N LYS A 95 3.96 3.49 6.97
CA LYS A 95 2.87 4.06 7.79
C LYS A 95 1.71 3.08 8.03
N GLY A 96 1.63 1.99 7.26
CA GLY A 96 0.64 0.93 7.43
C GLY A 96 -0.47 0.93 6.37
N ASN A 97 -1.54 0.19 6.63
CA ASN A 97 -2.60 -0.11 5.67
C ASN A 97 -3.54 1.08 5.43
N ILE A 98 -4.10 1.19 4.22
CA ILE A 98 -5.09 2.21 3.86
C ILE A 98 -6.42 1.53 3.60
N ARG A 99 -7.52 2.08 4.11
CA ARG A 99 -8.86 1.53 3.86
C ARG A 99 -9.90 2.63 3.73
N SER A 100 -10.72 2.55 2.69
CA SER A 100 -11.92 3.37 2.57
C SER A 100 -13.14 2.55 2.97
N VAL A 101 -13.81 2.95 4.06
CA VAL A 101 -15.11 2.37 4.45
C VAL A 101 -16.22 2.72 3.47
N ALA A 102 -16.13 3.87 2.80
CA ALA A 102 -17.13 4.29 1.83
C ALA A 102 -17.12 3.44 0.55
N THR A 103 -15.96 2.96 0.14
CA THR A 103 -15.76 2.31 -1.18
C THR A 103 -15.30 0.87 -1.08
N CYS A 104 -15.03 0.38 0.13
CA CYS A 104 -14.42 -0.93 0.39
C CYS A 104 -13.06 -1.15 -0.27
N ARG A 105 -12.43 -0.12 -0.86
CA ARG A 105 -11.07 -0.23 -1.39
C ARG A 105 -10.05 -0.22 -0.25
N SER A 106 -9.00 -1.02 -0.38
CA SER A 106 -7.88 -1.00 0.55
C SER A 106 -6.55 -1.22 -0.16
N ALA A 107 -5.49 -0.77 0.52
CA ALA A 107 -4.11 -1.08 0.17
C ALA A 107 -3.37 -1.56 1.42
N THR A 108 -2.59 -2.63 1.24
CA THR A 108 -1.52 -3.05 2.17
C THR A 108 -0.22 -3.11 1.39
N PHE A 109 0.91 -3.21 2.09
CA PHE A 109 2.23 -2.99 1.49
C PHE A 109 3.20 -4.08 1.94
N GLY A 110 4.02 -4.54 1.00
CA GLY A 110 5.11 -5.47 1.26
C GLY A 110 6.40 -4.72 1.63
N TRP A 111 7.40 -5.47 2.08
CA TRP A 111 8.70 -4.93 2.50
C TRP A 111 9.55 -4.43 1.33
N ASP A 112 9.38 -5.02 0.15
CA ASP A 112 10.23 -4.75 -1.02
C ASP A 112 9.58 -3.79 -2.02
N GLY A 113 8.85 -2.79 -1.51
CA GLY A 113 8.18 -1.76 -2.31
C GLY A 113 6.99 -2.24 -3.13
N GLN A 114 6.34 -3.28 -2.63
CA GLN A 114 5.14 -3.86 -3.22
C GLN A 114 3.89 -3.17 -2.64
N ALA A 115 2.88 -2.96 -3.46
CA ALA A 115 1.55 -2.56 -3.02
C ALA A 115 0.53 -3.63 -3.40
N PHE A 116 -0.25 -4.08 -2.42
CA PHE A 116 -1.35 -5.01 -2.62
C PHE A 116 -2.66 -4.26 -2.48
N LEU A 117 -3.54 -4.40 -3.47
CA LEU A 117 -4.78 -3.65 -3.58
C LEU A 117 -5.99 -4.58 -3.52
N CYS A 118 -6.99 -4.20 -2.74
CA CYS A 118 -8.33 -4.76 -2.82
C CYS A 118 -9.24 -3.72 -3.49
N LEU A 119 -9.74 -4.05 -4.67
CA LEU A 119 -10.58 -3.19 -5.49
C LEU A 119 -11.96 -3.80 -5.70
N ARG A 120 -12.96 -2.98 -6.05
CA ARG A 120 -14.31 -3.48 -6.32
C ARG A 120 -14.36 -4.24 -7.65
N HIS A 121 -15.45 -4.98 -7.89
CA HIS A 121 -15.58 -5.73 -9.15
C HIS A 121 -15.69 -4.81 -10.37
N GLU A 122 -16.31 -3.65 -10.20
CA GLU A 122 -16.50 -2.62 -11.22
C GLU A 122 -15.27 -1.74 -11.45
N ASP A 123 -14.31 -1.74 -10.52
CA ASP A 123 -13.10 -0.95 -10.68
C ASP A 123 -12.21 -1.54 -11.79
N ARG A 124 -11.58 -0.64 -12.54
CA ARG A 124 -10.64 -1.02 -13.60
C ARG A 124 -9.41 -1.68 -12.98
N ALA A 125 -8.87 -2.67 -13.69
CA ALA A 125 -7.59 -3.26 -13.32
C ALA A 125 -6.49 -2.17 -13.34
N PRO A 126 -5.54 -2.18 -12.39
CA PRO A 126 -4.35 -1.37 -12.50
C PRO A 126 -3.59 -1.75 -13.77
N VAL A 127 -3.03 -0.76 -14.46
CA VAL A 127 -2.18 -0.98 -15.63
C VAL A 127 -0.93 -0.15 -15.44
N SER A 128 0.23 -0.82 -15.46
CA SER A 128 1.51 -0.12 -15.41
C SER A 128 1.77 0.57 -16.76
N PRO A 129 2.05 1.88 -16.78
CA PRO A 129 2.49 2.57 -17.99
C PRO A 129 3.94 2.23 -18.38
N ASP A 130 4.72 1.63 -17.47
CA ASP A 130 6.10 1.19 -17.73
C ASP A 130 6.39 -0.14 -17.04
N LEU A 131 6.32 -1.23 -17.81
CA LEU A 131 6.57 -2.59 -17.35
C LEU A 131 8.04 -2.85 -16.99
N THR A 132 8.96 -1.94 -17.33
CA THR A 132 10.38 -2.06 -16.93
C THR A 132 10.64 -1.53 -15.52
N LEU A 133 9.64 -0.85 -14.95
CA LEU A 133 9.66 -0.28 -13.61
C LEU A 133 8.69 -1.01 -12.66
N ALA A 134 7.46 -1.28 -13.09
CA ALA A 134 6.47 -1.95 -12.26
C ALA A 134 5.63 -2.97 -13.04
N GLU A 135 5.42 -4.13 -12.42
CA GLU A 135 4.54 -5.17 -12.91
C GLU A 135 3.23 -5.20 -12.11
N VAL A 136 2.17 -5.70 -12.72
CA VAL A 136 0.84 -5.83 -12.10
C VAL A 136 0.34 -7.25 -12.27
N HIS A 137 -0.06 -7.87 -11.17
CA HIS A 137 -0.59 -9.25 -11.16
C HIS A 137 -1.95 -9.29 -10.45
N GLU A 138 -2.85 -10.14 -10.93
CA GLU A 138 -4.09 -10.43 -10.20
C GLU A 138 -3.80 -11.52 -9.16
N GLU A 139 -4.17 -11.27 -7.90
CA GLU A 139 -3.79 -12.08 -6.75
C GLU A 139 -5.02 -12.54 -5.95
N PRO A 140 -5.93 -13.34 -6.55
CA PRO A 140 -7.23 -13.65 -5.95
C PRO A 140 -7.11 -14.38 -4.61
N THR A 141 -5.99 -15.09 -4.38
CA THR A 141 -5.70 -15.80 -3.13
C THR A 141 -5.55 -14.87 -1.93
N LEU A 142 -5.15 -13.60 -2.12
CA LEU A 142 -5.03 -12.62 -1.04
C LEU A 142 -6.39 -12.23 -0.42
N LEU A 143 -7.52 -12.54 -1.09
CA LEU A 143 -8.86 -12.28 -0.54
C LEU A 143 -9.36 -13.37 0.40
N THR A 144 -8.81 -14.58 0.33
CA THR A 144 -9.36 -15.77 1.01
C THR A 144 -8.33 -16.57 1.80
N GLY A 145 -7.06 -16.47 1.43
CA GLY A 145 -5.97 -17.23 2.04
C GLY A 145 -5.14 -16.42 3.05
N THR A 146 -5.43 -15.14 3.22
CA THR A 146 -4.69 -14.22 4.08
C THR A 146 -5.63 -13.21 4.72
N ASP A 147 -5.24 -12.66 5.86
CA ASP A 147 -5.89 -11.54 6.57
C ASP A 147 -5.43 -10.14 6.08
N TYR A 148 -4.62 -10.10 5.01
CA TYR A 148 -3.97 -8.90 4.47
C TYR A 148 -4.90 -7.69 4.27
N PHE A 149 -6.15 -7.93 3.91
CA PHE A 149 -7.14 -6.87 3.68
C PHE A 149 -8.17 -6.71 4.81
N ASP A 150 -8.15 -7.59 5.80
CA ASP A 150 -9.11 -7.55 6.91
C ASP A 150 -8.84 -6.34 7.81
N GLY A 151 -7.58 -5.88 7.86
CA GLY A 151 -7.19 -4.67 8.58
C GLY A 151 -7.38 -4.78 10.09
N TRP A 152 -7.57 -6.00 10.59
CA TRP A 152 -7.76 -6.40 11.98
C TRP A 152 -6.92 -7.66 12.21
N ILE A 153 -5.71 -7.51 12.75
CA ILE A 153 -4.79 -8.61 13.09
C ILE A 153 -5.20 -9.21 14.45
N ARG A 154 -6.50 -9.37 14.73
CA ARG A 154 -6.94 -10.05 15.96
C ARG A 154 -8.18 -10.90 15.72
N ASP A 155 -8.07 -12.16 16.12
CA ASP A 155 -9.18 -13.09 16.38
C ASP A 155 -10.11 -12.58 17.48
#